data_AF-A0A1C6R3V3-F1
#
_entry.id   AF-A0A1C6R3V3-F1
#
_cell.length_a   1.000
_cell.length_b   1.000
_cell.length_c   1.000
_cell.angle_alpha   90.00
_cell.angle_beta   90.00
_cell.angle_gamma   90.00
#
_symmetry.space_group_name_H-M   'P 1'
#
loop_
_entity.id
_entity.type
_entity.pdbx_description
1 polymer ?
#
loop_
_entity_poly.entity_id
_entity_poly.type
_entity_poly.pdbx_seq_one_letter_code
_entity_poly.pdbx_strand_id
1 'polypeptide(L)'
;MDALATRCDDLRGRNDILQRLYSTRAAPGHPLNAVFLDRILRDRSVADRDLCWSEWQPAHSRPLFADTTALATRRRDHPHRPESDRLRARWLMRTLTSTDRDLRDAATAALYGYGRHDISGLFTLRPTPDLQRQVRRAESDLLP
;
A
#
# COMPACT_ATOMS: atom_id res chain seq x y z
N MET A 1 -10.65 1.61 19.12
CA MET A 1 -9.69 1.41 18.00
C MET A 1 -8.24 1.50 18.48
N ASP A 2 -7.93 2.25 19.54
CA ASP A 2 -6.55 2.39 20.07
C ASP A 2 -5.95 1.10 20.65
N ALA A 3 -6.77 0.18 21.16
CA ALA A 3 -6.29 -1.09 21.72
C ALA A 3 -5.61 -2.03 20.69
N LEU A 4 -5.88 -1.87 19.39
CA LEU A 4 -5.24 -2.64 18.32
C LEU A 4 -3.89 -2.02 17.90
N ALA A 5 -3.74 -0.70 18.00
CA ALA A 5 -2.49 -0.01 17.72
C ALA A 5 -1.43 -0.33 18.80
N THR A 6 -1.84 -0.39 20.08
CA THR A 6 -0.97 -0.83 21.18
C THR A 6 -0.53 -2.29 21.03
N ARG A 7 -1.38 -3.15 20.46
CA ARG A 7 -1.04 -4.54 20.12
C ARG A 7 -0.11 -4.69 18.92
N CYS A 8 0.21 -3.61 18.22
CA CYS A 8 1.16 -3.69 17.12
C CYS A 8 2.60 -3.83 17.61
N ASP A 9 2.92 -3.50 18.86
CA ASP A 9 4.25 -3.78 19.43
C ASP A 9 4.51 -5.30 19.54
N ASP A 10 3.44 -6.10 19.64
CA ASP A 10 3.50 -7.57 19.54
C ASP A 10 3.82 -8.07 18.10
N LEU A 11 3.87 -7.20 17.08
CA LEU A 11 4.24 -7.61 15.71
C LEU A 11 5.71 -8.03 15.62
N ARG A 12 6.56 -7.64 16.59
CA ARG A 12 8.00 -7.95 16.65
C ARG A 12 8.35 -9.46 16.69
N GLY A 13 7.37 -10.36 16.76
CA GLY A 13 7.60 -11.81 16.72
C GLY A 13 6.58 -12.60 15.88
N ARG A 14 5.72 -11.91 15.13
CA ARG A 14 4.53 -12.50 14.52
C ARG A 14 4.49 -12.30 13.01
N ASN A 15 5.35 -13.06 12.32
CA ASN A 15 5.34 -13.23 10.85
C ASN A 15 3.93 -13.54 10.32
N ASP A 16 3.09 -14.16 11.16
CA ASP A 16 1.71 -14.52 10.89
C ASP A 16 0.75 -13.32 10.77
N ILE A 17 1.01 -12.17 11.40
CA ILE A 17 0.09 -11.03 11.30
C ILE A 17 0.24 -10.32 9.96
N LEU A 18 1.46 -10.05 9.51
CA LEU A 18 1.67 -9.47 8.17
C LEU A 18 1.16 -10.40 7.09
N GLN A 19 1.28 -11.72 7.27
CA GLN A 19 0.68 -12.70 6.38
C GLN A 19 -0.87 -12.64 6.36
N ARG A 20 -1.52 -12.50 7.52
CA ARG A 20 -2.99 -12.32 7.60
C ARG A 20 -3.44 -11.00 6.97
N LEU A 21 -2.69 -9.92 7.19
CA LEU A 21 -2.93 -8.62 6.55
C LEU A 21 -2.75 -8.73 5.04
N TYR A 22 -1.74 -9.48 4.59
CA TYR A 22 -1.54 -9.75 3.17
C TYR A 22 -2.78 -10.44 2.58
N SER A 23 -3.34 -11.49 3.21
CA SER A 23 -4.53 -12.18 2.69
C SER A 23 -5.75 -11.27 2.48
N THR A 24 -5.90 -10.21 3.28
CA THR A 24 -7.05 -9.29 3.23
C THR A 24 -6.74 -7.93 2.61
N ARG A 25 -5.48 -7.69 2.22
CA ARG A 25 -4.96 -6.38 1.78
C ARG A 25 -5.79 -5.73 0.67
N ALA A 26 -6.27 -6.53 -0.28
CA ALA A 26 -6.93 -6.09 -1.49
C ALA A 26 -8.45 -6.32 -1.47
N ALA A 27 -9.01 -6.71 -0.32
CA ALA A 27 -10.44 -6.93 -0.16
C ALA A 27 -11.14 -5.60 0.14
N PRO A 28 -11.95 -5.05 -0.79
CA PRO A 28 -12.75 -3.86 -0.52
C PRO A 28 -13.73 -4.16 0.63
N GLY A 29 -13.93 -3.21 1.53
CA GLY A 29 -14.82 -3.36 2.69
C GLY A 29 -14.27 -4.18 3.86
N HIS A 30 -13.10 -4.84 3.72
CA HIS A 30 -12.47 -5.52 4.86
C HIS A 30 -11.76 -4.52 5.77
N PRO A 31 -12.00 -4.52 7.10
CA PRO A 31 -11.43 -3.53 8.02
C PRO A 31 -9.90 -3.61 8.16
N LEU A 32 -9.30 -4.75 7.78
CA LEU A 32 -7.85 -4.99 7.85
C LEU A 32 -7.14 -4.92 6.49
N ASN A 33 -7.69 -4.15 5.54
CA ASN A 33 -7.11 -4.00 4.21
C ASN A 33 -5.86 -3.10 4.18
N ALA A 34 -5.34 -2.79 2.99
CA ALA A 34 -4.14 -1.97 2.82
C ALA A 34 -4.22 -0.55 3.43
N VAL A 35 -5.43 0.00 3.64
CA VAL A 35 -5.62 1.29 4.34
C VAL A 35 -5.28 1.15 5.83
N PHE A 36 -5.69 0.04 6.44
CA PHE A 36 -5.42 -0.25 7.85
C PHE A 36 -3.92 -0.43 8.09
N LEU A 37 -3.24 -1.20 7.25
CA LEU A 37 -1.78 -1.32 7.31
C LEU A 37 -1.10 0.05 7.16
N ASP A 38 -1.51 0.85 6.17
CA ASP A 38 -0.93 2.17 5.92
C ASP A 38 -1.01 3.09 7.15
N ARG A 39 -2.14 3.03 7.86
CA ARG A 39 -2.37 3.77 9.11
C ARG A 39 -1.43 3.30 10.22
N ILE A 40 -1.37 2.00 10.50
CA ILE A 40 -0.50 1.46 11.55
C ILE A 40 0.97 1.79 11.28
N LEU A 41 1.41 1.63 10.02
CA LEU A 41 2.80 1.92 9.64
C LEU A 41 3.14 3.41 9.65
N ARG A 42 2.13 4.30 9.63
CA ARG A 42 2.32 5.76 9.73
C ARG A 42 2.50 6.22 11.16
N ASP A 43 1.86 5.54 12.11
CA ASP A 43 1.96 5.84 13.54
C ASP A 43 3.32 5.35 14.11
N ARG A 44 4.11 4.64 13.30
CA ARG A 44 5.45 4.12 13.61
C ARG A 44 6.57 5.07 13.18
N SER A 45 7.72 4.97 13.84
CA SER A 45 8.95 5.60 13.35
C SER A 45 9.36 5.01 11.99
N VAL A 46 10.07 5.80 11.17
CA VAL A 46 10.59 5.32 9.86
C VAL A 46 11.46 4.08 10.05
N ALA A 47 12.30 4.07 11.09
CA ALA A 47 13.21 2.96 11.40
C ALA A 47 12.46 1.68 11.74
N ASP A 48 11.48 1.73 12.66
CA ASP A 48 10.71 0.53 13.05
C ASP A 48 9.88 -0.04 11.89
N ARG A 49 9.30 0.86 11.09
CA ARG A 49 8.53 0.50 9.91
C ARG A 49 9.39 -0.24 8.89
N ASP A 50 10.52 0.35 8.53
CA ASP A 50 11.38 -0.18 7.48
C ASP A 50 12.08 -1.46 7.96
N LEU A 51 12.42 -1.56 9.25
CA LEU A 51 12.91 -2.81 9.86
C LEU A 51 11.89 -3.94 9.76
N CYS A 52 10.68 -3.75 10.26
CA CYS A 52 9.60 -4.75 10.22
C CYS A 52 9.32 -5.23 8.79
N TRP A 53 9.34 -4.30 7.82
CA TRP A 53 9.10 -4.62 6.43
C TRP A 53 10.28 -5.35 5.77
N SER A 54 11.51 -4.95 6.09
CA SER A 54 12.74 -5.59 5.59
C SER A 54 12.94 -7.01 6.13
N GLU A 55 12.50 -7.30 7.34
CA GLU A 55 12.55 -8.65 7.94
C GLU A 55 11.47 -9.58 7.38
N TRP A 56 10.29 -9.04 7.04
CA TRP A 56 9.19 -9.83 6.49
C TRP A 56 9.38 -10.19 5.01
N GLN A 57 9.99 -9.30 4.23
CA GLN A 57 10.14 -9.43 2.78
C GLN A 57 10.86 -10.68 2.29
N PRO A 58 12.01 -11.11 2.84
CA PRO A 58 12.75 -12.26 2.30
C PRO A 58 11.91 -13.54 2.31
N ALA A 59 11.06 -13.70 3.33
CA ALA A 59 10.14 -14.83 3.45
C ALA A 59 8.88 -14.71 2.56
N HIS A 60 8.59 -13.51 2.03
CA HIS A 60 7.31 -13.19 1.37
C HIS A 60 7.47 -12.46 0.02
N SER A 61 8.65 -12.51 -0.59
CA SER A 61 8.95 -11.87 -1.87
C SER A 61 8.05 -12.39 -2.99
N ARG A 62 7.85 -13.71 -3.09
CA ARG A 62 6.96 -14.36 -4.07
C ARG A 62 5.53 -13.80 -4.04
N PRO A 63 4.83 -13.74 -2.88
CA PRO A 63 3.55 -13.06 -2.76
C PRO A 63 3.56 -11.61 -3.28
N LEU A 64 4.61 -10.84 -2.97
CA LEU A 64 4.71 -9.45 -3.41
C LEU A 64 4.90 -9.33 -4.93
N PHE A 65 5.69 -10.20 -5.55
CA PHE A 65 5.77 -10.31 -7.02
C PHE A 65 4.44 -10.75 -7.66
N ALA A 66 3.64 -11.54 -6.96
CA ALA A 66 2.30 -11.88 -7.44
C ALA A 66 1.39 -10.63 -7.46
N ASP A 67 1.56 -9.69 -6.53
CA ASP A 67 0.84 -8.41 -6.56
C ASP A 67 1.27 -7.51 -7.70
N THR A 68 2.57 -7.38 -7.96
CA THR A 68 3.07 -6.57 -9.08
C THR A 68 2.53 -7.12 -10.39
N THR A 69 2.55 -8.44 -10.54
CA THR A 69 1.99 -9.13 -11.71
C THR A 69 0.47 -8.96 -11.79
N ALA A 70 -0.27 -9.16 -10.70
CA ALA A 70 -1.73 -9.00 -10.70
C ALA A 70 -2.15 -7.57 -11.07
N LEU A 71 -1.46 -6.56 -10.54
CA LEU A 71 -1.72 -5.16 -10.86
C LEU A 71 -1.38 -4.84 -12.33
N ALA A 72 -0.30 -5.42 -12.86
CA ALA A 72 0.12 -5.24 -14.25
C ALA A 72 -0.80 -5.94 -15.26
N THR A 73 -1.29 -7.15 -14.96
CA THR A 73 -2.17 -7.93 -15.83
C THR A 73 -3.58 -7.35 -15.85
N ARG A 74 -4.18 -7.06 -14.69
CA ARG A 74 -5.54 -6.51 -14.61
C ARG A 74 -5.68 -5.15 -15.27
N ARG A 75 -4.59 -4.37 -15.30
CA ARG A 75 -4.50 -3.13 -16.08
C ARG A 75 -4.73 -3.37 -17.58
N ARG A 76 -4.28 -4.50 -18.14
CA ARG A 76 -4.49 -4.80 -19.58
C ARG A 76 -5.95 -5.13 -19.88
N ASP A 77 -6.65 -5.71 -18.90
CA ASP A 77 -7.98 -6.29 -19.11
C ASP A 77 -9.13 -5.32 -18.77
N HIS A 78 -8.90 -4.34 -17.89
CA HIS A 78 -9.97 -3.43 -17.41
C HIS A 78 -9.58 -1.94 -17.46
N PRO A 79 -10.36 -1.09 -18.16
CA PRO A 79 -10.18 0.36 -18.13
C PRO A 79 -10.64 1.01 -16.81
N HIS A 80 -11.60 0.40 -16.10
CA HIS A 80 -12.03 0.86 -14.77
C HIS A 80 -11.16 0.24 -13.68
N ARG A 81 -10.69 1.07 -12.75
CA ARG A 81 -9.86 0.64 -11.61
C ARG A 81 -10.76 0.20 -10.46
N PRO A 82 -10.83 -1.11 -10.15
CA PRO A 82 -11.55 -1.56 -8.96
C PRO A 82 -10.81 -1.08 -7.70
N GLU A 83 -11.55 -0.82 -6.62
CA GLU A 83 -10.98 -0.41 -5.33
C GLU A 83 -9.92 -1.42 -4.83
N SER A 84 -10.05 -2.69 -5.19
CA SER A 84 -9.03 -3.71 -4.91
C SER A 84 -7.66 -3.37 -5.49
N ASP A 85 -7.60 -2.77 -6.69
CA ASP A 85 -6.35 -2.42 -7.35
C ASP A 85 -5.73 -1.18 -6.70
N ARG A 86 -6.56 -0.25 -6.23
CA ARG A 86 -6.11 0.87 -5.39
C ARG A 86 -5.50 0.37 -4.09
N LEU A 87 -6.14 -0.60 -3.45
CA LEU A 87 -5.60 -1.23 -2.24
C LEU A 87 -4.28 -1.98 -2.50
N ARG A 88 -4.15 -2.72 -3.61
CA ARG A 88 -2.88 -3.35 -4.02
C ARG A 88 -1.80 -2.33 -4.31
N ALA A 89 -2.12 -1.24 -5.00
CA ALA A 89 -1.18 -0.16 -5.26
C ALA A 89 -0.73 0.51 -3.95
N ARG A 90 -1.64 0.68 -2.98
CA ARG A 90 -1.29 1.15 -1.62
C ARG A 90 -0.30 0.22 -0.92
N TRP A 91 -0.53 -1.08 -1.03
CA TRP A 91 0.38 -2.09 -0.48
C TRP A 91 1.75 -2.06 -1.16
N LEU A 92 1.79 -2.01 -2.50
CA LEU A 92 3.04 -2.01 -3.28
C LEU A 92 3.89 -0.77 -3.10
N MET A 93 3.33 0.41 -2.80
CA MET A 93 4.18 1.56 -2.47
C MET A 93 5.08 1.32 -1.26
N ARG A 94 4.68 0.43 -0.34
CA ARG A 94 5.52 0.09 0.81
C ARG A 94 6.73 -0.76 0.41
N THR A 95 6.69 -1.48 -0.73
CA THR A 95 7.86 -2.20 -1.23
C THR A 95 8.90 -1.29 -1.90
N LEU A 96 8.58 -0.02 -2.18
CA LEU A 96 9.56 0.92 -2.74
C LEU A 96 10.71 1.24 -1.78
N THR A 97 10.50 1.08 -0.46
CA THR A 97 11.55 1.24 0.55
C THR A 97 12.33 -0.06 0.82
N SER A 98 12.04 -1.13 0.08
CA SER A 98 12.77 -2.40 0.13
C SER A 98 14.25 -2.26 -0.26
N THR A 99 15.10 -3.15 0.28
CA THR A 99 16.47 -3.37 -0.21
C THR A 99 16.53 -4.30 -1.42
N ASP A 100 15.51 -5.14 -1.63
CA ASP A 100 15.37 -6.02 -2.80
C ASP A 100 15.12 -5.18 -4.07
N ARG A 101 16.12 -5.20 -4.98
CA ARG A 101 16.09 -4.41 -6.20
C ARG A 101 15.03 -4.92 -7.18
N ASP A 102 14.94 -6.22 -7.38
CA ASP A 102 14.04 -6.81 -8.38
C ASP A 102 12.58 -6.56 -7.99
N LEU A 103 12.28 -6.69 -6.69
CA LEU A 103 10.95 -6.39 -6.17
C LEU A 103 10.60 -4.90 -6.30
N ARG A 104 11.56 -4.02 -6.01
CA ARG A 104 11.37 -2.56 -6.13
C ARG A 104 11.17 -2.15 -7.59
N ASP A 105 11.92 -2.72 -8.53
CA ASP A 105 11.79 -2.44 -9.96
C ASP A 105 10.43 -2.94 -10.48
N ALA A 106 10.01 -4.15 -10.10
CA ALA A 106 8.69 -4.69 -10.44
C ALA A 106 7.54 -3.86 -9.85
N ALA A 107 7.67 -3.43 -8.59
CA ALA A 107 6.69 -2.57 -7.94
C ALA A 107 6.61 -1.19 -8.60
N THR A 108 7.76 -0.60 -8.94
CA THR A 108 7.82 0.69 -9.65
C THR A 108 7.15 0.60 -11.01
N ALA A 109 7.42 -0.45 -11.79
CA ALA A 109 6.78 -0.67 -13.08
C ALA A 109 5.27 -0.84 -12.96
N ALA A 110 4.80 -1.63 -11.99
CA ALA A 110 3.38 -1.84 -11.74
C ALA A 110 2.66 -0.55 -11.30
N LEU A 111 3.27 0.22 -10.39
CA LEU A 111 2.74 1.50 -9.92
C LEU A 111 2.76 2.58 -10.99
N TYR A 112 3.80 2.63 -11.83
CA TYR A 112 3.85 3.52 -12.98
C TYR A 112 2.72 3.21 -13.96
N GLY A 113 2.51 1.92 -14.26
CA GLY A 113 1.38 1.47 -15.07
C GLY A 113 0.02 1.81 -14.45
N TYR A 114 -0.07 1.75 -13.12
CA TYR A 114 -1.25 2.21 -12.39
C TYR A 114 -1.44 3.73 -12.55
N GLY A 115 -0.43 4.55 -12.24
CA GLY A 115 -0.54 6.01 -12.23
C GLY A 115 -0.72 6.68 -13.60
N ARG A 116 -0.34 6.03 -14.70
CA ARG A 116 -0.38 6.63 -16.07
C ARG A 116 -1.77 7.12 -16.51
N HIS A 117 -2.85 6.63 -15.91
CA HIS A 117 -4.23 7.06 -16.20
C HIS A 117 -4.97 7.63 -14.99
N ASP A 118 -4.32 7.65 -13.81
CA ASP A 118 -4.88 8.17 -12.56
C ASP A 118 -3.75 8.70 -11.68
N ILE A 119 -3.16 9.81 -12.14
CA ILE A 119 -2.04 10.47 -11.49
C ILE A 119 -2.46 10.96 -10.09
N SER A 120 -3.65 11.56 -9.98
CA SER A 120 -4.22 12.05 -8.72
C SER A 120 -4.48 10.92 -7.71
N GLY A 121 -5.01 9.78 -8.16
CA GLY A 121 -5.17 8.59 -7.33
C GLY A 121 -3.86 8.04 -6.81
N LEU A 122 -2.79 8.05 -7.64
CA LEU A 122 -1.46 7.62 -7.23
C LEU A 122 -0.79 8.56 -6.21
N PHE A 123 -1.07 9.85 -6.23
CA PHE A 123 -0.60 10.75 -5.16
C PHE A 123 -1.46 10.69 -3.89
N THR A 124 -2.76 10.38 -4.04
CA THR A 124 -3.67 10.17 -2.90
C THR A 124 -3.39 8.87 -2.16
N LEU A 125 -2.78 7.91 -2.86
CA LEU A 125 -2.37 6.62 -2.36
C LEU A 125 -1.45 6.78 -1.12
N ARG A 126 -0.53 7.75 -1.11
CA ARG A 126 0.26 8.15 0.07
C ARG A 126 -0.20 9.52 0.54
N PRO A 127 -1.25 9.62 1.37
CA PRO A 127 -1.71 10.92 1.82
C PRO A 127 -0.69 11.47 2.82
N THR A 128 0.24 12.33 2.44
CA THR A 128 0.79 13.26 3.44
C THR A 128 -0.38 14.16 3.87
N PRO A 129 -0.50 14.52 5.16
CA PRO A 129 -1.62 15.35 5.62
C PRO A 129 -1.77 16.65 4.83
N ASP A 130 -0.68 17.14 4.24
CA ASP A 130 -0.67 18.35 3.41
C ASP A 130 -1.24 18.13 2.01
N LEU A 131 -1.05 16.96 1.40
CA LEU A 131 -1.59 16.64 0.07
C LEU A 131 -3.12 16.48 0.11
N GLN A 132 -3.65 15.92 1.20
CA GLN A 132 -5.10 15.82 1.43
C GLN A 132 -5.76 17.19 1.59
N ARG A 133 -5.04 18.18 2.13
CA ARG A 133 -5.49 19.58 2.22
C ARG A 133 -5.44 20.29 0.87
N GLN A 134 -4.40 20.03 0.07
CA GLN A 134 -4.25 20.61 -1.26
C GLN A 134 -5.27 20.05 -2.26
N VAL A 135 -5.53 18.74 -2.25
CA VAL A 135 -6.54 18.13 -3.13
C VAL A 135 -7.95 18.62 -2.77
N ARG A 136 -8.30 18.72 -1.48
CA ARG A 136 -9.60 19.29 -1.06
C ARG A 136 -9.76 20.77 -1.39
N ARG A 137 -8.67 21.55 -1.37
CA ARG A 137 -8.67 22.95 -1.85
C ARG A 137 -8.89 23.01 -3.35
N ALA A 138 -8.13 22.24 -4.12
CA ALA A 138 -8.27 22.18 -5.57
C ALA A 138 -9.67 21.70 -6.01
N GLU A 139 -10.28 20.76 -5.26
CA GLU A 139 -11.66 20.29 -5.51
C GLU A 139 -12.73 21.32 -5.09
N SER A 140 -12.46 22.18 -4.10
CA SER A 140 -13.36 23.30 -3.72
C SER A 140 -13.26 24.48 -4.70
N ASP A 141 -12.10 24.69 -5.31
CA ASP A 141 -11.88 25.76 -6.30
C ASP A 141 -12.45 25.41 -7.70
N LEU A 142 -12.86 24.15 -7.92
CA LEU A 142 -13.40 23.62 -9.19
C LEU A 142 -14.94 23.41 -9.18
N LEU A 143 -15.62 23.74 -8.09
CA LEU A 143 -17.08 23.75 -8.00
C LEU A 143 -17.56 25.19 -7.72
N PRO A 144 -18.46 25.76 -8.54
CA PRO A 144 -18.98 27.12 -8.35
C PRO A 144 -19.85 27.27 -7.10
#